data_AF-A0A1I8D1P0-F1
#
_entry.id   AF-A0A1I8D1P0-F1
#
_cell.length_a   1.000
_cell.length_b   1.000
_cell.length_c   1.000
_cell.angle_alpha   90.00
_cell.angle_beta   90.00
_cell.angle_gamma   90.00
#
_symmetry.space_group_name_H-M   'P 1'
#
loop_
_entity.id
_entity.type
_entity.pdbx_description
1 polymer ?
#
loop_
_entity_poly.entity_id
_entity_poly.type
_entity_poly.pdbx_seq_one_letter_code
_entity_poly.pdbx_strand_id
1 'polypeptide(L)'
;MFARSILSANLVRNALTTNARRSLHKGTDSTPPMRFMSVGEKTGLYFFIATVFLSYPTYVLCNLDNLRPRPEDALSPEVQEELEARRAARKQ
;
A
#
# COMPACT_ATOMS: atom_id res chain seq x y z
N MET A 1 -25.79 8.30 -27.17
CA MET A 1 -24.49 8.87 -26.76
C MET A 1 -24.53 10.39 -26.48
N PHE A 2 -25.35 11.18 -27.18
CA PHE A 2 -25.47 12.64 -26.97
C PHE A 2 -25.95 13.10 -25.57
N ALA A 3 -26.80 12.33 -24.89
CA ALA A 3 -27.26 12.69 -23.54
C ALA A 3 -26.12 12.72 -22.50
N ARG A 4 -25.11 11.84 -22.66
CA ARG A 4 -23.95 11.79 -21.76
C ARG A 4 -22.98 12.94 -21.99
N SER A 5 -22.85 13.44 -23.23
CA SER A 5 -22.01 14.59 -23.55
C SER A 5 -22.61 15.92 -23.10
N ILE A 6 -23.94 16.04 -23.10
CA ILE A 6 -24.64 17.21 -22.55
C ILE A 6 -24.51 17.24 -21.02
N LEU A 7 -24.65 16.07 -20.37
CA LEU A 7 -24.49 15.96 -18.92
C LEU A 7 -23.05 16.28 -18.48
N SER A 8 -22.04 15.79 -19.21
CA SER A 8 -20.64 16.13 -18.94
C SER A 8 -20.33 17.60 -19.20
N ALA A 9 -20.88 18.19 -20.27
CA ALA A 9 -20.72 19.62 -20.55
C ALA A 9 -21.33 20.51 -19.45
N ASN A 10 -22.52 20.14 -18.93
CA ASN A 10 -23.16 20.85 -17.83
C ASN A 10 -22.40 20.70 -16.52
N LEU A 11 -21.88 19.50 -16.21
CA LEU A 11 -21.02 19.27 -15.05
C LEU A 11 -19.73 20.09 -15.12
N VAL A 12 -19.08 20.15 -16.27
CA VAL A 12 -17.87 20.95 -16.48
C VAL A 12 -18.18 22.44 -16.31
N ARG A 13 -19.26 22.96 -16.91
CA ARG A 13 -19.66 24.38 -16.74
C ARG A 13 -19.96 24.73 -15.28
N ASN A 14 -20.65 23.85 -14.56
CA ASN A 14 -20.94 24.06 -13.13
C ASN A 14 -19.68 23.98 -12.26
N ALA A 15 -18.76 23.07 -12.57
CA ALA A 15 -17.46 22.99 -11.88
C ALA A 15 -16.59 24.24 -12.15
N LEU A 16 -16.58 24.74 -13.39
CA LEU A 16 -15.78 25.88 -13.79
C LEU A 16 -16.31 27.19 -13.16
N THR A 17 -17.63 27.39 -13.16
CA THR A 17 -18.28 28.57 -12.55
C THR A 17 -18.12 28.60 -11.03
N THR A 18 -18.23 27.45 -10.35
CA THR A 18 -18.05 27.37 -8.89
C THR A 18 -16.59 27.60 -8.49
N ASN A 19 -15.63 27.09 -9.26
CA ASN A 19 -14.20 27.33 -9.01
C ASN A 19 -13.80 28.78 -9.31
N ALA A 20 -14.29 29.37 -10.40
CA ALA A 20 -14.05 30.78 -10.72
C ALA A 20 -14.60 31.73 -9.65
N ARG A 21 -15.84 31.52 -9.20
CA ARG A 21 -16.43 32.29 -8.09
C ARG A 21 -15.65 32.13 -6.79
N ARG A 22 -15.18 30.92 -6.49
CA ARG A 22 -14.37 30.65 -5.29
C ARG A 22 -12.99 31.31 -5.36
N SER A 23 -12.35 31.28 -6.52
CA SER A 23 -11.05 31.94 -6.75
C SER A 23 -11.15 33.45 -6.57
N LEU A 24 -12.22 34.08 -7.08
CA LEU A 24 -12.49 35.51 -6.89
C LEU A 24 -12.83 35.85 -5.43
N HIS A 25 -13.60 35.01 -4.74
CA HIS A 25 -14.04 35.28 -3.37
C HIS A 25 -12.97 34.99 -2.31
N LYS A 26 -12.10 33.99 -2.52
CA LYS A 26 -11.16 33.51 -1.50
C LYS A 26 -9.68 33.79 -1.82
N GLY A 27 -9.37 34.27 -3.03
CA GLY A 27 -7.99 34.47 -3.48
C GLY A 27 -7.26 33.16 -3.75
N THR A 28 -6.12 33.25 -4.45
CA THR A 28 -5.24 32.14 -4.82
C THR A 28 -4.58 31.44 -3.64
N ASP A 29 -4.49 32.10 -2.48
CA ASP A 29 -3.80 31.60 -1.28
C ASP A 29 -4.73 30.94 -0.26
N SER A 30 -6.04 30.94 -0.49
CA SER A 30 -6.93 30.10 0.29
C SER A 30 -6.84 28.67 -0.24
N THR A 31 -6.10 27.82 0.45
CA THR A 31 -6.34 26.37 0.32
C THR A 31 -7.84 26.15 0.54
N PRO A 32 -8.59 25.63 -0.46
CA PRO A 32 -10.02 25.43 -0.27
C PRO A 32 -10.16 24.58 1.00
N PRO A 33 -11.04 24.96 1.95
CA PRO A 33 -11.24 24.16 3.15
C PRO A 33 -11.50 22.75 2.64
N MET A 34 -10.67 21.81 3.10
CA MET A 34 -10.77 20.40 2.73
C MET A 34 -12.26 20.07 2.78
N ARG A 35 -12.86 19.67 1.65
CA ARG A 35 -14.29 19.34 1.60
C ARG A 35 -14.57 18.49 2.82
N PHE A 36 -15.57 18.86 3.62
CA PHE A 36 -15.88 18.14 4.84
C PHE A 36 -15.95 16.65 4.50
N MET A 37 -14.99 15.90 5.04
CA MET A 37 -14.97 14.45 4.98
C MET A 37 -15.50 13.99 6.32
N SER A 38 -16.48 13.09 6.28
CA SER A 38 -16.91 12.39 7.48
C SER A 38 -15.71 11.64 8.10
N VAL A 39 -15.78 11.39 9.40
CA VAL A 39 -14.74 10.64 10.12
C VAL A 39 -14.54 9.25 9.47
N GLY A 40 -15.63 8.62 8.99
CA GLY A 40 -15.57 7.35 8.27
C GLY A 40 -14.76 7.42 6.97
N GLU A 41 -15.01 8.43 6.13
CA GLU A 41 -14.25 8.63 4.89
C GLU A 41 -12.77 8.93 5.16
N LYS A 42 -12.47 9.71 6.20
CA LYS A 42 -11.10 10.01 6.61
C LYS A 42 -10.37 8.75 7.07
N THR A 43 -11.00 7.95 7.92
CA THR A 43 -10.46 6.68 8.41
C THR A 43 -10.26 5.69 7.26
N GLY A 44 -11.24 5.56 6.37
CA GLY A 44 -11.15 4.70 5.19
C GLY A 44 -9.99 5.10 4.27
N LEU A 45 -9.79 6.39 4.04
CA LEU A 45 -8.67 6.90 3.25
C LEU A 45 -7.31 6.51 3.87
N TYR A 46 -7.15 6.64 5.18
CA TYR A 46 -5.90 6.24 5.84
C TYR A 46 -5.64 4.75 5.75
N PHE A 47 -6.66 3.90 5.94
CA PHE A 47 -6.51 2.46 5.77
C PHE A 47 -6.18 2.11 4.31
N PHE A 48 -6.83 2.74 3.34
CA PHE A 48 -6.52 2.54 1.94
C PHE A 48 -5.05 2.87 1.62
N ILE A 49 -4.57 4.04 2.07
CA ILE A 49 -3.17 4.43 1.91
C ILE A 49 -2.26 3.40 2.58
N ALA A 50 -2.48 3.07 3.85
CA ALA A 50 -1.66 2.11 4.57
C ALA A 50 -1.60 0.74 3.86
N THR A 51 -2.74 0.20 3.44
CA THR A 51 -2.82 -1.07 2.73
C THR A 51 -2.10 -1.03 1.39
N VAL A 52 -2.27 0.03 0.60
CA VAL A 52 -1.60 0.16 -0.70
C VAL A 52 -0.08 0.18 -0.51
N PHE A 53 0.43 1.00 0.40
CA PHE A 53 1.87 1.12 0.62
C PHE A 53 2.47 -0.13 1.29
N LEU A 54 1.71 -0.86 2.12
CA LEU A 54 2.18 -2.08 2.76
C LEU A 54 2.00 -3.33 1.90
N SER A 55 1.11 -3.32 0.89
CA SER A 55 0.76 -4.51 0.10
C SER A 55 1.99 -5.18 -0.54
N TYR A 56 2.80 -4.41 -1.26
CA TYR A 56 3.98 -4.91 -1.94
C TYR A 56 5.09 -5.41 -0.99
N PRO A 57 5.57 -4.62 0.00
CA PRO A 57 6.61 -5.11 0.90
C PRO A 57 6.14 -6.32 1.71
N THR A 58 4.87 -6.38 2.11
CA THR A 58 4.32 -7.55 2.81
C THR A 58 4.37 -8.79 1.92
N TYR A 59 3.95 -8.68 0.66
CA TYR A 59 4.06 -9.77 -0.31
C TYR A 59 5.50 -10.24 -0.51
N VAL A 60 6.44 -9.30 -0.70
CA VAL A 60 7.86 -9.63 -0.89
C VAL A 60 8.42 -10.37 0.32
N LEU A 61 8.17 -9.87 1.53
CA LEU A 61 8.67 -10.48 2.76
C LEU A 61 8.11 -11.88 2.98
N CYS A 62 6.81 -12.09 2.69
CA CYS A 62 6.19 -13.41 2.79
C CYS A 62 6.64 -14.38 1.69
N ASN A 63 7.06 -13.86 0.53
CA ASN A 63 7.49 -14.66 -0.61
C ASN A 63 9.02 -14.71 -0.77
N LEU A 64 9.77 -14.32 0.26
CA LEU A 64 11.22 -14.20 0.22
C LEU A 64 11.91 -15.51 -0.15
N ASP A 65 11.46 -16.64 0.38
CA ASP A 65 12.09 -17.94 0.14
C ASP A 65 11.94 -18.39 -1.33
N ASN A 66 10.87 -17.96 -2.01
CA ASN A 66 10.68 -18.21 -3.44
C ASN A 66 11.46 -17.22 -4.32
N LEU A 67 11.59 -15.95 -3.88
CA LEU A 67 12.34 -14.91 -4.59
C LEU A 67 13.85 -15.07 -4.45
N ARG A 68 14.29 -15.59 -3.31
CA ARG A 68 15.69 -15.84 -2.97
C ARG A 68 15.77 -17.22 -2.28
N PRO A 69 15.94 -18.29 -3.06
CA PRO A 69 16.15 -19.62 -2.51
C PRO A 69 17.27 -19.57 -1.47
N ARG A 70 17.01 -20.12 -0.28
CA ARG A 70 18.02 -20.18 0.76
C ARG A 70 19.16 -21.07 0.28
N PRO A 71 20.43 -20.71 0.56
CA PRO A 71 21.51 -21.67 0.40
C PRO A 71 21.17 -22.92 1.21
N GLU A 72 21.58 -24.09 0.72
CA GLU A 72 21.41 -25.31 1.50
C GLU A 72 22.17 -25.14 2.83
N ASP A 73 21.45 -25.27 3.95
CA ASP A 73 22.04 -25.33 5.29
C ASP A 73 22.73 -26.70 5.47
N ALA A 74 23.77 -26.94 4.68
CA ALA A 74 24.63 -28.10 4.81
C ALA A 74 25.71 -27.77 5.85
N LEU A 75 25.62 -28.41 7.03
CA LEU A 75 26.74 -28.48 7.98
C LEU A 75 27.95 -29.12 7.28
N SER A 76 29.16 -28.66 7.60
CA SER A 76 30.37 -29.35 7.13
C SER A 76 30.33 -30.82 7.58
N PRO A 77 30.86 -31.75 6.76
CA PRO A 77 30.78 -33.18 7.05
C PRO A 77 31.38 -33.52 8.42
N GLU A 78 32.46 -32.82 8.80
CA GLU A 78 33.10 -32.95 10.11
C GLU A 78 32.15 -32.65 11.29
N VAL A 79 31.31 -31.62 11.14
CA VAL A 79 30.35 -31.23 12.20
C VAL A 79 29.14 -32.16 12.23
N GLN A 80 28.76 -32.73 11.09
CA GLN A 80 27.72 -33.76 11.02
C GLN A 80 28.17 -35.03 11.75
N GLU A 81 29.40 -35.49 11.50
CA GLU A 81 30.00 -36.64 12.18
C GLU A 81 30.08 -36.44 13.70
N GLU A 82 30.49 -35.25 14.16
CA GLU A 82 30.55 -34.94 15.58
C GLU A 82 29.16 -34.93 16.24
N LEU A 83 28.14 -34.39 15.56
CA LEU A 83 26.76 -34.40 16.02
C LEU A 83 26.19 -35.82 16.13
N GLU A 84 26.52 -36.69 15.17
CA GLU A 84 26.11 -38.09 15.17
C GLU A 84 26.79 -38.87 16.31
N ALA A 85 28.10 -38.67 16.51
CA ALA A 85 28.83 -39.24 17.64
C ALA A 85 28.24 -38.82 18.99
N ARG A 86 27.91 -37.53 19.15
CA ARG A 86 27.25 -37.00 20.36
C ARG A 86 25.83 -37.54 20.55
N ARG A 87 25.06 -37.76 19.47
CA ARG A 87 23.73 -38.40 19.55
C ARG A 87 23.82 -39.87 19.94
N ALA A 88 24.80 -40.60 19.41
CA ALA A 88 25.04 -42.00 19.75
C ALA A 88 25.41 -42.15 21.24
N ALA A 89 26.28 -41.28 21.76
CA ALA A 89 26.68 -41.26 23.16
C ALA A 89 25.54 -40.97 24.15
N ARG A 90 24.47 -40.28 23.71
CA ARG A 90 23.28 -39.99 24.55
C ARG A 90 22.22 -41.09 24.54
N LYS A 91 22.33 -42.06 23.63
CA LYS A 91 21.39 -43.20 23.51
C LYS A 91 21.89 -44.45 24.24
N GLN A 92 23.13 -44.45 24.70
CA GLN A 92 23.69 -45.44 25.63
C GLN A 92 23.41 -45.00 27.07
#